data_AF-A0A3D3M3H5-F1
#
_entry.id   AF-A0A3D3M3H5-F1
#
_cell.length_a   1.000
_cell.length_b   1.000
_cell.length_c   1.000
_cell.angle_alpha   90.00
_cell.angle_beta   90.00
_cell.angle_gamma   90.00
#
_symmetry.space_group_name_H-M   'P 1'
#
loop_
_entity.id
_entity.type
_entity.pdbx_description
1 polymer ?
#
loop_
_entity_poly.entity_id
_entity_poly.type
_entity_poly.pdbx_seq_one_letter_code
_entity_poly.pdbx_strand_id
1 'polypeptide(L)'
;HAHEDPNKRYTAAVWCGIFYGIAGTFGATLAALFAALPKELVLSIAALALFGSIMNGLSVAMNEPKEREAALITFMVTASGFTLFSIGSAFWGIVAGVLTLLILNWRKTA
;
A
#
# COMPACT_ATOMS: atom_id res chain seq x y z
N HIS A 1 -6.29 1.84 16.42
CA HIS A 1 -6.77 2.62 17.58
C HIS A 1 -5.58 2.97 18.45
N ALA A 2 -5.26 4.26 18.55
CA ALA A 2 -4.16 4.74 19.39
C ALA A 2 -4.58 4.64 20.87
N HIS A 3 -3.68 4.22 21.75
CA HIS A 3 -3.87 4.33 23.19
C HIS A 3 -4.13 5.80 23.58
N GLU A 4 -5.07 6.03 24.51
CA GLU A 4 -5.42 7.35 25.05
C GLU A 4 -4.25 8.10 25.70
N ASP A 5 -3.20 7.38 26.10
CA ASP A 5 -2.03 7.93 26.77
C ASP A 5 -0.92 8.29 25.76
N PRO A 6 -0.63 9.58 25.52
CA PRO A 6 0.33 10.03 24.50
C PRO A 6 1.75 9.50 24.68
N ASN A 7 2.14 9.10 25.90
CA ASN A 7 3.47 8.53 26.19
C ASN A 7 3.63 7.06 25.76
N LYS A 8 2.53 6.33 25.48
CA LYS A 8 2.59 4.91 25.08
C LYS A 8 2.32 4.68 23.58
N ARG A 9 2.19 5.74 22.77
CA ARG A 9 1.92 5.62 21.32
C ARG A 9 2.97 4.82 20.54
N TYR A 10 4.20 4.75 21.03
CA TYR A 10 5.32 4.10 20.33
C TYR A 10 5.60 2.68 20.78
N THR A 11 4.94 2.17 21.83
CA THR A 11 5.21 0.82 22.34
C THR A 11 4.98 -0.24 21.26
N ALA A 12 3.90 -0.12 20.48
CA ALA A 12 3.62 -1.01 19.35
C ALA A 12 4.72 -0.96 18.27
N ALA A 13 5.22 0.24 17.94
CA ALA A 13 6.29 0.40 16.95
C ALA A 13 7.63 -0.17 17.45
N VAL A 14 7.95 0.05 18.72
CA VAL A 14 9.17 -0.47 19.36
C VAL A 14 9.15 -1.99 19.40
N TRP A 15 8.05 -2.62 19.81
CA TRP A 15 7.92 -4.08 19.81
C TRP A 15 8.00 -4.65 18.40
N CYS A 16 7.33 -4.06 17.40
CA CYS A 16 7.48 -4.45 16.00
C CYS A 16 8.95 -4.39 15.54
N GLY A 17 9.66 -3.30 15.87
CA GLY A 17 11.07 -3.14 15.53
C GLY A 17 11.95 -4.21 16.17
N ILE A 18 11.75 -4.53 17.45
CA ILE A 18 12.49 -5.58 18.16
C ILE A 18 12.24 -6.94 17.53
N PHE A 19 10.98 -7.32 17.30
CA PHE A 19 10.64 -8.61 16.69
C PHE A 19 11.18 -8.70 15.25
N TYR A 20 11.12 -7.63 14.47
CA TYR A 20 11.70 -7.59 13.12
C TYR A 20 13.23 -7.64 13.14
N GLY A 21 13.88 -6.99 14.12
CA GLY A 21 15.32 -7.09 14.32
C GLY A 21 15.76 -8.52 14.63
N ILE A 22 15.07 -9.20 15.55
CA ILE A 22 15.31 -10.62 15.87
C ILE A 22 15.02 -11.50 14.64
N ALA A 23 13.90 -11.31 13.96
CA ALA A 23 13.60 -12.08 12.75
C ALA A 23 14.65 -11.84 11.64
N GLY A 24 15.20 -10.62 11.55
CA GLY A 24 16.24 -10.24 10.61
C GLY A 24 17.55 -11.00 10.81
N THR A 25 17.92 -11.35 12.04
CA THR A 25 19.12 -12.18 12.28
C THR A 25 18.95 -13.60 11.74
N PHE A 26 17.73 -14.11 11.70
CA PHE A 26 17.37 -15.38 11.05
C PHE A 26 17.02 -15.22 9.56
N GLY A 27 17.29 -14.05 8.95
CA GLY A 27 16.91 -13.74 7.58
C GLY A 27 17.45 -14.74 6.55
N ALA A 28 18.70 -15.20 6.72
CA ALA A 28 19.29 -16.22 5.84
C ALA A 28 18.53 -17.57 5.90
N THR A 29 18.13 -17.98 7.11
CA THR A 29 17.35 -19.20 7.34
C THR A 29 15.94 -19.06 6.74
N LEU A 30 15.29 -17.90 6.92
CA LEU A 30 14.00 -17.61 6.30
C LEU A 30 14.08 -17.64 4.76
N ALA A 31 15.12 -17.02 4.18
CA ALA A 31 15.34 -17.04 2.73
C ALA A 31 15.53 -18.46 2.18
N ALA A 32 16.32 -19.29 2.88
CA ALA A 32 16.51 -20.70 2.52
C ALA A 32 15.21 -21.50 2.61
N LEU A 33 14.37 -21.25 3.63
CA LEU A 33 13.06 -21.88 3.79
C LEU A 33 12.12 -21.51 2.62
N PHE A 34 12.02 -20.22 2.28
CA PHE A 34 11.18 -19.78 1.16
C PHE A 34 11.72 -20.28 -0.19
N ALA A 35 13.04 -20.42 -0.35
CA ALA A 35 13.66 -21.00 -1.54
C ALA A 35 13.39 -22.51 -1.71
N ALA A 36 13.11 -23.22 -0.62
CA ALA A 36 12.74 -24.64 -0.64
C ALA A 36 11.26 -24.88 -1.00
N LEU A 37 10.42 -23.84 -0.92
CA LEU A 37 9.00 -23.91 -1.28
C LEU A 37 8.79 -23.68 -2.78
N PRO A 38 7.71 -24.23 -3.38
CA PRO A 38 7.32 -23.88 -4.74
C PRO A 38 7.01 -22.39 -4.85
N LYS A 39 7.51 -21.74 -5.91
CA LYS A 39 7.32 -20.30 -6.16
C LYS A 39 5.83 -19.92 -6.22
N GLU A 40 4.99 -20.82 -6.69
CA GLU A 40 3.54 -20.66 -6.80
C GLU A 40 2.88 -20.53 -5.43
N LEU A 41 3.35 -21.30 -4.43
CA LEU A 41 2.85 -21.25 -3.07
C LEU A 41 3.20 -19.93 -2.39
N VAL A 42 4.45 -19.49 -2.54
CA VAL A 42 4.93 -18.22 -1.98
C VAL A 42 4.16 -17.04 -2.57
N LEU A 43 3.99 -17.02 -3.90
CA LEU A 43 3.22 -15.98 -4.58
C LEU A 43 1.76 -15.96 -4.12
N SER A 44 1.13 -17.13 -3.95
CA SER A 44 -0.26 -17.24 -3.52
C SER A 44 -0.46 -16.69 -2.10
N ILE A 45 0.43 -17.06 -1.16
CA ILE A 45 0.37 -16.57 0.22
C ILE A 45 0.64 -15.05 0.26
N ALA A 46 1.60 -14.55 -0.52
CA ALA A 46 1.88 -13.12 -0.62
C ALA A 46 0.68 -12.34 -1.15
N ALA A 47 0.00 -12.84 -2.19
CA ALA A 47 -1.20 -12.22 -2.75
C ALA A 47 -2.35 -12.18 -1.72
N LEU A 48 -2.59 -13.30 -1.02
CA LEU A 48 -3.62 -13.38 0.04
C LEU A 48 -3.32 -12.43 1.21
N ALA A 49 -2.06 -12.33 1.63
CA ALA A 49 -1.62 -11.42 2.69
C ALA A 49 -1.82 -9.95 2.29
N LEU A 50 -1.54 -9.60 1.03
CA LEU A 50 -1.70 -8.25 0.51
C LEU A 50 -3.17 -7.85 0.30
N PHE A 51 -4.05 -8.81 0.03
CA PHE A 51 -5.46 -8.57 -0.28
C PHE A 51 -6.17 -7.75 0.80
N GLY A 52 -5.93 -8.07 2.08
CA GLY A 52 -6.50 -7.32 3.20
C GLY A 52 -6.05 -5.86 3.25
N SER A 53 -4.76 -5.60 3.01
CA SER A 53 -4.23 -4.23 2.97
C SER A 53 -4.77 -3.43 1.78
N ILE A 54 -4.90 -4.05 0.61
CA ILE A 54 -5.50 -3.42 -0.58
C ILE A 54 -6.96 -3.07 -0.32
N MET A 55 -7.76 -4.02 0.19
CA MET A 55 -9.17 -3.79 0.48
C MET A 55 -9.37 -2.64 1.47
N ASN A 56 -8.59 -2.61 2.56
CA ASN A 56 -8.68 -1.54 3.55
C ASN A 56 -8.24 -0.18 2.96
N GLY A 57 -7.12 -0.14 2.24
CA GLY A 57 -6.63 1.08 1.60
C GLY A 57 -7.63 1.64 0.59
N LEU A 58 -8.20 0.79 -0.26
CA LEU A 58 -9.20 1.20 -1.25
C LEU A 58 -10.50 1.65 -0.58
N SER A 59 -10.97 0.95 0.46
CA SER A 59 -12.16 1.35 1.22
C SER A 59 -12.01 2.76 1.81
N VAL A 60 -10.85 3.05 2.42
CA VAL A 60 -10.54 4.38 2.95
C VAL A 60 -10.44 5.43 1.85
N ALA A 61 -9.76 5.12 0.74
CA ALA A 61 -9.61 6.04 -0.39
C ALA A 61 -10.94 6.34 -1.11
N MET A 62 -11.87 5.38 -1.13
CA MET A 62 -13.20 5.53 -1.74
C MET A 62 -14.24 6.15 -0.80
N ASN A 63 -13.88 6.47 0.45
CA ASN A 63 -14.86 6.86 1.44
C ASN A 63 -15.60 8.15 1.03
N GLU A 64 -14.85 9.19 0.62
CA GLU A 64 -15.39 10.49 0.21
C GLU A 64 -15.97 10.45 -1.22
N PRO A 65 -17.30 10.63 -1.40
CA PRO A 65 -17.93 10.54 -2.72
C PRO A 65 -17.36 11.50 -3.76
N LYS A 66 -16.85 12.67 -3.35
CA LYS A 66 -16.28 13.67 -4.26
C LYS A 66 -14.93 13.26 -4.86
N GLU A 67 -14.19 12.37 -4.19
CA GLU A 67 -12.83 11.98 -4.57
C GLU A 67 -12.74 10.58 -5.17
N ARG A 68 -13.86 9.82 -5.15
CA ARG A 68 -13.93 8.43 -5.65
C ARG A 68 -13.39 8.27 -7.07
N GLU A 69 -13.78 9.14 -7.99
CA GLU A 69 -13.31 9.07 -9.38
C GLU A 69 -11.78 9.21 -9.48
N ALA A 70 -11.21 10.19 -8.77
CA ALA A 70 -9.77 10.43 -8.72
C ALA A 70 -9.01 9.27 -8.07
N ALA A 71 -9.54 8.71 -6.98
CA ALA A 71 -8.92 7.59 -6.29
C ALA A 71 -9.04 6.27 -7.10
N LEU A 72 -10.10 6.06 -7.88
CA LEU A 72 -10.22 4.93 -8.82
C LEU A 72 -9.19 5.05 -9.94
N ILE A 73 -9.03 6.24 -10.51
CA ILE A 73 -8.03 6.48 -11.56
C ILE A 73 -6.61 6.26 -11.03
N THR A 74 -6.30 6.75 -9.83
CA THR A 74 -5.02 6.48 -9.14
C THR A 74 -4.75 4.97 -9.05
N PHE A 75 -5.74 4.22 -8.58
CA PHE A 75 -5.64 2.77 -8.40
C PHE A 75 -5.46 2.04 -9.75
N MET A 76 -6.29 2.35 -10.74
CA MET A 76 -6.23 1.73 -12.07
C MET A 76 -4.89 2.00 -12.77
N VAL A 77 -4.39 3.24 -12.74
CA VAL A 77 -3.09 3.58 -13.34
C VAL A 77 -1.96 2.87 -12.60
N THR A 78 -2.00 2.81 -11.26
CA THR A 78 -1.00 2.08 -10.48
C THR A 78 -1.01 0.57 -10.80
N ALA A 79 -2.19 -0.03 -10.88
CA ALA A 79 -2.37 -1.46 -11.16
C ALA A 79 -2.06 -1.85 -12.62
N SER A 80 -2.12 -0.89 -13.56
CA SER A 80 -1.92 -1.15 -14.99
C SER A 80 -0.49 -1.58 -15.37
N GLY A 81 0.49 -1.37 -14.48
CA GLY A 81 1.91 -1.56 -14.83
C GLY A 81 2.44 -0.53 -15.83
N PHE A 82 1.73 0.59 -16.03
CA PHE A 82 2.16 1.69 -16.89
C PHE A 82 3.56 2.19 -16.50
N THR A 83 4.48 2.23 -17.45
CA THR A 83 5.81 2.79 -17.25
C THR A 83 6.07 3.84 -18.32
N LEU A 84 6.51 5.02 -17.89
CA LEU A 84 6.86 6.13 -18.77
C LEU A 84 8.11 6.81 -18.24
N PHE A 85 9.06 7.12 -19.13
CA PHE A 85 10.37 7.70 -18.78
C PHE A 85 11.17 6.87 -17.75
N SER A 86 11.04 5.53 -17.78
CA SER A 86 11.61 4.62 -16.78
C SER A 86 11.09 4.83 -15.34
N ILE A 87 10.00 5.58 -15.18
CA ILE A 87 9.32 5.75 -13.89
C ILE A 87 8.13 4.78 -13.84
N GLY A 88 8.03 4.04 -12.74
CA GLY A 88 6.98 3.04 -12.50
C GLY A 88 5.57 3.62 -12.36
N SER A 89 4.58 2.74 -12.44
CA SER A 89 3.16 3.08 -12.43
C SER A 89 2.68 3.77 -11.15
N ALA A 90 3.31 3.51 -10.01
CA ALA A 90 2.95 4.13 -8.73
C ALA A 90 3.06 5.66 -8.76
N PHE A 91 4.09 6.20 -9.42
CA PHE A 91 4.25 7.65 -9.57
C PHE A 91 3.16 8.23 -10.47
N TRP A 92 2.98 7.63 -11.65
CA TRP A 92 1.99 8.09 -12.62
C TRP A 92 0.55 7.94 -12.12
N GLY A 93 0.30 6.96 -11.25
CA GLY A 93 -0.97 6.80 -10.56
C GLY A 93 -1.29 8.01 -9.68
N ILE A 94 -0.35 8.45 -8.85
CA ILE A 94 -0.51 9.66 -8.03
C ILE A 94 -0.72 10.89 -8.92
N VAL A 95 0.10 11.06 -9.97
CA VAL A 95 -0.03 12.19 -10.90
C VAL A 95 -1.42 12.22 -11.54
N ALA A 96 -1.88 11.11 -12.10
CA ALA A 96 -3.19 11.00 -12.73
C ALA A 96 -4.35 11.24 -11.75
N GLY A 97 -4.23 10.70 -10.53
CA GLY A 97 -5.16 10.93 -9.43
C GLY A 97 -5.30 12.40 -9.06
N VAL A 98 -4.17 13.06 -8.81
CA VAL A 98 -4.13 14.48 -8.44
C VAL A 98 -4.65 15.35 -9.58
N LEU A 99 -4.27 15.08 -10.83
CA LEU A 99 -4.81 15.80 -11.99
C LEU A 99 -6.33 15.66 -12.09
N THR A 100 -6.86 14.45 -11.89
CA THR A 100 -8.31 14.22 -11.88
C THR A 100 -8.99 15.00 -10.76
N LEU A 101 -8.45 14.96 -9.55
CA LEU A 101 -8.98 15.66 -8.39
C LEU A 101 -8.99 17.18 -8.62
N LEU A 102 -7.93 17.73 -9.19
CA LEU A 102 -7.83 19.14 -9.54
C LEU A 102 -8.87 19.52 -10.60
N ILE A 103 -9.01 18.75 -11.69
CA ILE A 103 -9.98 19.04 -12.76
C ILE A 103 -11.42 19.01 -12.22
N LEU A 104 -11.75 18.00 -11.41
CA LEU A 104 -13.10 17.84 -10.84
C LEU A 104 -13.45 18.91 -9.81
N ASN A 105 -12.48 19.35 -8.99
CA ASN A 105 -12.68 20.42 -8.02
C ASN A 105 -12.68 21.81 -8.69
N TRP A 106 -11.86 22.02 -9.72
CA TRP A 106 -11.83 23.30 -10.44
C TRP A 106 -13.16 23.58 -11.14
N ARG A 107 -13.81 22.55 -11.71
CA ARG A 107 -15.14 22.66 -12.34
C ARG A 107 -16.29 22.93 -11.36
N LYS A 108 -16.09 22.79 -10.05
CA LYS A 108 -17.10 23.15 -9.02
C LYS A 108 -16.97 24.58 -8.51
N THR A 109 -15.86 25.25 -8.81
CA THR A 109 -15.57 26.59 -8.31
C THR A 109 -15.78 27.68 -9.37
N ALA A 110 -15.96 27.27 -10.63
CA ALA A 110 -16.39 28.11 -11.76
C ALA A 110 -17.89 27.93 -12.00
#